data_AF-F5H4Y2-F1
#
_entry.id   AF-F5H4Y2-F1
#
_cell.length_a   1.000
_cell.length_b   1.000
_cell.length_c   1.000
_cell.angle_alpha   90.00
_cell.angle_beta   90.00
_cell.angle_gamma   90.00
#
_symmetry.space_group_name_H-M   'P 1'
#
loop_
_entity.id
_entity.type
_entity.pdbx_description
1 polymer ?
#
loop_
_entity_poly.entity_id
_entity_poly.type
_entity_poly.pdbx_seq_one_letter_code
_entity_poly.pdbx_strand_id
1 'polypeptide(L)'
;MGQGMGMVGDLRSPRPTSPLPLPQLTLLVVQVSILYYGGHLVISGQMTSGNLIAFIIYEFVLGDCMESVGSVYSGLMQGVGAAEKVFEFIDRQPTMVHDGSLAPDHLEGRVDFENVTFTYRTRPHTQVLQNVSFSLSPGKVTALVGPSGSGKSSCV
;
A
#
# COMPACT_ATOMS: atom_id res chain seq x y z
N MET A 1 0.85 -9.16 51.95
CA MET A 1 0.92 -10.56 51.46
C MET A 1 -0.46 -10.97 50.98
N GLY A 2 -0.66 -11.06 49.66
CA GLY A 2 -1.92 -11.54 49.08
C GLY A 2 -1.92 -11.43 47.56
N GLN A 3 -2.12 -12.59 46.91
CA GLN A 3 -2.36 -12.92 45.48
C GLN A 3 -1.38 -14.04 45.08
N GLY A 4 -1.78 -15.31 44.85
CA GLY A 4 -3.01 -15.83 44.24
C GLY A 4 -2.83 -15.85 42.72
N MET A 5 -2.13 -16.83 42.15
CA MET A 5 -2.64 -18.10 41.60
C MET A 5 -3.43 -17.95 40.28
N GLY A 6 -3.01 -18.69 39.25
CA GLY A 6 -3.73 -18.90 37.98
C GLY A 6 -2.77 -19.00 36.79
N MET A 7 -2.01 -20.08 36.64
CA MET A 7 -2.43 -21.34 35.98
C MET A 7 -2.88 -21.10 34.52
N VAL A 8 -1.90 -21.16 33.61
CA VAL A 8 -2.12 -21.15 32.16
C VAL A 8 -2.30 -22.59 31.69
N GLY A 9 -3.56 -22.93 31.39
CA GLY A 9 -3.94 -24.05 30.56
C GLY A 9 -5.33 -23.75 30.03
N ASP A 10 -5.53 -23.73 28.71
CA ASP A 10 -6.23 -24.86 28.08
C ASP A 10 -6.30 -24.76 26.55
N LEU A 11 -5.89 -25.88 25.95
CA LEU A 11 -6.48 -26.65 24.85
C LEU A 11 -7.20 -25.96 23.67
N ARG A 12 -6.64 -26.29 22.49
CA ARG A 12 -7.29 -26.48 21.18
C ARG A 12 -8.80 -26.72 21.27
N SER A 13 -9.58 -25.66 21.06
CA SER A 13 -10.98 -25.80 20.66
C SER A 13 -11.05 -26.13 19.16
N PRO A 14 -11.95 -27.03 18.71
CA PRO A 14 -12.26 -27.18 17.30
C PRO A 14 -12.82 -25.85 16.78
N ARG A 15 -12.22 -25.31 15.72
CA ARG A 15 -12.71 -24.08 15.08
C ARG A 15 -14.17 -24.31 14.70
N PRO A 16 -15.10 -23.41 15.08
CA PRO A 16 -16.48 -23.51 14.62
C PRO A 16 -16.46 -23.53 13.10
N THR A 17 -17.16 -24.48 12.49
CA THR A 17 -17.44 -24.48 11.06
C THR A 17 -18.09 -23.14 10.73
N SER A 18 -17.32 -22.22 10.14
CA SER A 18 -17.83 -20.92 9.74
C SER A 18 -19.03 -21.15 8.84
N PRO A 19 -20.15 -20.43 9.02
CA PRO A 19 -21.26 -20.51 8.10
C PRO A 19 -20.73 -20.28 6.67
N LEU A 20 -21.28 -21.03 5.71
CA LEU A 20 -20.89 -20.92 4.31
C LEU A 20 -20.96 -19.44 3.89
N PRO A 21 -19.95 -18.90 3.20
CA PRO A 21 -19.93 -17.50 2.80
C PRO A 21 -21.21 -17.15 2.03
N LEU A 22 -21.81 -16.01 2.35
CA LEU A 22 -23.07 -15.51 1.76
C LEU A 22 -23.20 -15.71 0.23
N PRO A 23 -22.17 -15.49 -0.61
CA PRO A 23 -22.27 -15.74 -2.05
C PRO A 23 -22.47 -17.23 -2.43
N GLN A 24 -21.99 -18.18 -1.63
CA GLN A 24 -22.24 -19.61 -1.87
C GLN A 24 -23.71 -19.96 -1.60
N LEU A 25 -24.33 -19.33 -0.59
CA LEU A 25 -25.75 -19.54 -0.31
C LEU A 25 -26.62 -19.02 -1.45
N THR A 26 -26.29 -17.86 -2.04
CA THR A 26 -27.05 -17.34 -3.18
C THR A 26 -26.97 -18.26 -4.40
N LEU A 27 -25.81 -18.86 -4.66
CA LEU A 27 -25.62 -19.79 -5.78
C LEU A 27 -26.43 -21.08 -5.60
N LEU A 28 -26.43 -21.64 -4.38
CA LEU A 28 -27.23 -22.81 -4.05
C LEU A 28 -28.74 -22.54 -4.19
N VAL A 29 -29.21 -21.35 -3.78
CA VAL A 29 -30.62 -20.98 -3.93
C VAL A 29 -31.01 -20.88 -5.42
N VAL A 30 -30.15 -20.30 -6.26
CA VAL A 30 -30.37 -20.23 -7.71
C VAL A 30 -30.46 -21.64 -8.31
N GLN A 31 -29.50 -22.52 -7.99
CA GLN A 31 -29.50 -23.91 -8.49
C GLN A 31 -30.75 -24.68 -8.07
N VAL A 32 -31.14 -24.59 -6.79
CA VAL A 32 -32.35 -25.26 -6.29
C VAL A 32 -33.59 -24.72 -7.01
N SER A 33 -33.65 -23.41 -7.28
CA SER A 33 -34.75 -22.79 -8.01
C SER A 33 -34.83 -23.29 -9.46
N ILE A 34 -33.68 -23.44 -10.13
CA ILE A 34 -33.58 -23.97 -11.49
C ILE A 34 -34.02 -25.43 -11.55
N LEU A 35 -33.58 -26.26 -10.60
CA LEU A 35 -34.02 -27.66 -10.53
C LEU A 35 -35.53 -27.77 -10.23
N TYR A 36 -36.05 -26.94 -9.32
CA TYR A 36 -37.46 -26.97 -8.97
C TYR A 36 -38.35 -26.60 -10.16
N TYR A 37 -38.09 -25.44 -10.77
CA TYR A 37 -38.90 -24.95 -11.89
C TYR A 37 -38.64 -25.73 -13.18
N GLY A 38 -37.36 -25.99 -13.50
CA GLY A 38 -36.96 -26.77 -14.66
C GLY A 38 -37.44 -28.21 -14.58
N GLY A 39 -37.39 -28.83 -13.40
CA GLY A 39 -37.95 -30.16 -13.15
C GLY A 39 -39.47 -30.21 -13.34
N HIS A 40 -40.20 -29.21 -12.82
CA HIS A 40 -41.64 -29.08 -13.06
C HIS A 40 -41.95 -28.96 -14.57
N LEU A 41 -41.14 -28.20 -15.31
CA LEU A 41 -41.30 -28.03 -16.76
C LEU A 41 -41.08 -29.34 -17.53
N VAL A 42 -40.12 -30.17 -17.11
CA VAL A 42 -39.88 -31.50 -17.66
C VAL A 42 -41.05 -32.46 -17.37
N ILE A 43 -41.59 -32.43 -16.14
CA ILE A 43 -42.75 -33.26 -15.76
C ILE A 43 -44.00 -32.87 -16.54
N SER A 44 -44.18 -31.57 -16.81
CA SER A 44 -45.31 -31.06 -17.62
C SER A 44 -45.19 -31.35 -19.13
N GLY A 45 -44.10 -32.00 -19.57
CA GLY A 45 -43.85 -32.35 -20.97
C GLY A 45 -43.45 -31.16 -21.86
N GLN A 46 -43.25 -29.98 -21.31
CA GLN A 46 -42.84 -28.78 -22.05
C GLN A 46 -41.34 -28.74 -22.38
N MET A 47 -40.52 -29.52 -21.66
CA MET A 47 -39.08 -29.59 -21.88
C MET A 47 -38.56 -31.02 -21.71
N THR A 48 -37.50 -31.37 -22.46
CA THR A 48 -36.81 -32.66 -22.27
C THR A 48 -35.82 -32.57 -21.11
N SER A 49 -35.53 -33.71 -20.47
CA SER A 49 -34.48 -33.79 -19.44
C SER A 49 -33.10 -33.39 -19.97
N GLY A 50 -32.81 -33.69 -21.24
CA GLY A 50 -31.58 -33.28 -21.91
C GLY A 50 -31.41 -31.76 -22.00
N ASN A 51 -32.49 -31.03 -22.29
CA ASN A 51 -32.46 -29.56 -22.33
C ASN A 51 -32.19 -28.96 -20.95
N LEU A 52 -32.73 -29.56 -19.88
CA LEU A 52 -32.46 -29.11 -18.51
C LEU A 52 -30.97 -29.27 -18.15
N ILE A 53 -30.40 -30.43 -18.46
CA ILE A 53 -28.97 -30.72 -18.20
C ILE A 53 -28.09 -29.75 -19.01
N ALA A 54 -28.41 -29.53 -20.28
CA ALA A 54 -27.67 -28.59 -21.12
C ALA A 54 -27.73 -27.16 -20.57
N PHE A 55 -28.89 -26.73 -20.08
CA PHE A 55 -29.06 -25.42 -19.47
C PHE A 55 -28.19 -25.26 -18.20
N ILE A 56 -28.19 -26.25 -17.32
CA ILE A 56 -27.35 -26.25 -16.11
C ILE A 56 -25.86 -26.17 -16.47
N ILE A 57 -25.40 -26.94 -17.47
CA ILE A 57 -24.01 -26.88 -17.92
C ILE A 57 -23.68 -25.49 -18.47
N TYR A 58 -24.56 -24.88 -19.28
CA TYR A 58 -24.34 -23.53 -19.79
C TYR A 58 -24.30 -22.47 -18.69
N GLU A 59 -25.14 -22.61 -17.67
CA GLU A 59 -25.11 -21.72 -16.49
C GLU A 59 -23.74 -21.75 -15.81
N PHE A 60 -23.18 -22.93 -15.57
CA PHE A 60 -21.83 -23.06 -14.98
C PHE A 60 -20.76 -22.38 -15.83
N VAL A 61 -20.74 -22.67 -17.14
CA VAL A 61 -19.77 -22.07 -18.07
C VAL A 61 -19.89 -20.54 -18.08
N LEU A 62 -21.12 -20.01 -18.08
CA LEU A 62 -21.36 -18.58 -18.04
C LEU A 62 -20.87 -17.96 -16.72
N GLY A 63 -21.11 -18.64 -15.60
CA GLY A 63 -20.60 -18.24 -14.28
C GLY A 63 -19.07 -18.08 -14.28
N ASP A 64 -18.37 -19.10 -14.78
CA ASP A 64 -16.90 -19.08 -14.88
C ASP A 64 -16.40 -17.94 -15.79
N CYS A 65 -17.08 -17.70 -16.92
CA CYS A 65 -16.75 -16.57 -17.79
C CYS A 65 -16.95 -15.22 -17.10
N MET A 66 -18.03 -15.04 -16.33
CA MET A 66 -18.28 -13.79 -15.59
C MET A 66 -17.25 -13.57 -14.49
N GLU A 67 -16.85 -14.61 -13.78
CA GLU A 67 -15.79 -14.54 -12.77
C GLU A 67 -14.45 -14.16 -13.41
N SER A 68 -14.11 -14.78 -14.55
CA SER A 68 -12.90 -14.46 -15.31
C SER A 68 -12.86 -12.99 -15.72
N VAL A 69 -13.96 -12.46 -16.29
CA VAL A 69 -14.06 -11.03 -16.64
C VAL A 69 -13.90 -10.13 -15.41
N GLY A 70 -14.54 -10.49 -14.29
CA GLY A 70 -14.40 -9.75 -13.03
C GLY A 70 -12.96 -9.72 -12.52
N SER A 71 -12.23 -10.83 -12.63
CA SER A 71 -10.84 -10.93 -12.23
C SER A 71 -9.92 -10.05 -13.08
N VAL A 72 -10.12 -10.04 -14.41
CA VAL A 72 -9.37 -9.19 -15.34
C VAL A 72 -9.64 -7.72 -15.07
N TYR A 73 -10.90 -7.34 -14.83
CA TYR A 73 -11.27 -5.97 -14.48
C TYR A 73 -10.60 -5.50 -13.18
N SER A 74 -10.61 -6.35 -12.15
CA SER A 74 -9.91 -6.06 -10.88
C SER A 74 -8.41 -5.88 -11.09
N GLY A 75 -7.78 -6.77 -11.86
CA GLY A 75 -6.36 -6.68 -12.21
C GLY A 75 -6.02 -5.39 -12.97
N LEU A 76 -6.88 -4.98 -13.91
CA LEU A 76 -6.72 -3.73 -14.64
C LEU A 76 -6.79 -2.51 -13.70
N MET A 77 -7.77 -2.47 -12.80
CA MET A 77 -7.90 -1.39 -11.82
C MET A 77 -6.68 -1.28 -10.89
N GLN A 78 -6.13 -2.43 -10.47
CA GLN A 78 -4.88 -2.45 -9.70
C GLN A 78 -3.69 -1.93 -10.53
N GLY A 79 -3.61 -2.31 -11.80
CA GLY A 79 -2.59 -1.83 -12.73
C GLY A 79 -2.65 -0.31 -12.94
N VAL A 80 -3.84 0.24 -13.12
CA VAL A 80 -4.06 1.70 -13.25
C VAL A 80 -3.58 2.43 -11.99
N GLY A 81 -3.96 1.97 -10.79
CA GLY A 81 -3.54 2.60 -9.54
C GLY A 81 -2.03 2.48 -9.27
N ALA A 82 -1.37 1.43 -9.76
CA ALA A 82 0.08 1.32 -9.71
C ALA A 82 0.76 2.29 -10.68
N ALA A 83 0.25 2.39 -11.92
CA ALA A 83 0.76 3.31 -12.92
C ALA A 83 0.64 4.78 -12.47
N GLU A 84 -0.48 5.15 -11.85
CA GLU A 84 -0.71 6.50 -11.30
C GLU A 84 0.44 6.93 -10.37
N LYS A 85 0.84 6.06 -9.42
CA LYS A 85 1.96 6.36 -8.51
C LYS A 85 3.30 6.48 -9.21
N VAL A 86 3.52 5.69 -10.27
CA VAL A 86 4.75 5.77 -11.06
C VAL A 86 4.82 7.10 -11.80
N PHE A 87 3.72 7.51 -12.43
CA PHE A 87 3.64 8.81 -13.11
C PHE A 87 3.74 9.97 -12.11
N GLU A 88 3.09 9.89 -10.96
CA GLU A 88 3.24 10.89 -9.88
C GLU A 88 4.71 11.07 -9.48
N PHE A 89 5.48 9.98 -9.41
CA PHE A 89 6.90 10.05 -9.08
C PHE A 89 7.75 10.63 -10.22
N ILE A 90 7.47 10.25 -11.47
CA ILE A 90 8.20 10.74 -12.65
C ILE A 90 7.95 12.24 -12.86
N ASP A 91 6.70 12.68 -12.75
CA ASP A 91 6.29 14.07 -13.00
C ASP A 91 6.56 14.99 -11.80
N ARG A 92 7.04 14.43 -10.68
CA ARG A 92 7.38 15.19 -9.49
C ARG A 92 8.50 16.20 -9.78
N GLN A 93 8.17 17.49 -9.71
CA GLN A 93 9.17 18.55 -9.80
C GLN A 93 9.99 18.65 -8.50
N PRO A 94 11.33 18.60 -8.57
CA PRO A 94 12.19 18.78 -7.41
C PRO A 94 12.15 20.23 -6.94
N THR A 95 12.05 20.45 -5.62
CA THR A 95 12.07 21.81 -5.04
C THR A 95 13.42 22.51 -5.19
N MET A 96 14.49 21.74 -5.33
CA MET A 96 15.84 22.25 -5.56
C MET A 96 16.29 21.78 -6.93
N VAL A 97 16.57 22.73 -7.81
CA VAL A 97 16.98 22.46 -9.18
C VAL A 97 18.50 22.54 -9.24
N HIS A 98 19.14 21.59 -9.94
CA HIS A 98 20.61 21.43 -9.98
C HIS A 98 21.28 22.20 -11.13
N ASP A 99 20.58 23.16 -11.70
CA ASP A 99 20.92 24.01 -12.84
C ASP A 99 21.60 25.32 -12.41
N GLY A 100 22.59 25.20 -11.52
CA GLY A 100 23.47 26.33 -11.19
C GLY A 100 24.30 26.73 -12.41
N SER A 101 24.12 27.96 -12.89
CA SER A 101 24.90 28.53 -14.01
C SER A 101 26.16 29.28 -13.57
N LEU A 102 26.31 29.51 -12.25
CA LEU A 102 27.41 30.26 -11.67
C LEU A 102 28.65 29.37 -11.54
N ALA A 103 29.58 29.55 -12.48
CA ALA A 103 30.90 28.93 -12.47
C ALA A 103 31.98 30.03 -12.56
N PRO A 104 32.39 30.65 -11.44
CA PRO A 104 33.43 31.68 -11.45
C PRO A 104 34.81 31.08 -11.79
N ASP A 105 35.60 31.79 -12.60
CA ASP A 105 36.95 31.38 -13.01
C ASP A 105 37.93 31.28 -11.83
N HIS A 106 37.66 32.02 -10.76
CA HIS A 106 38.43 31.99 -9.51
C HIS A 106 37.50 31.90 -8.30
N LEU A 107 37.77 30.92 -7.44
CA LEU A 107 37.05 30.72 -6.18
C LEU A 107 38.05 30.77 -5.03
N GLU A 108 37.94 31.77 -4.16
CA GLU A 108 38.82 31.93 -2.99
C GLU A 108 38.64 30.79 -1.97
N GLY A 109 37.49 30.11 -1.98
CA GLY A 109 37.20 28.98 -1.09
C GLY A 109 36.87 29.37 0.36
N ARG A 110 36.56 30.65 0.59
CA ARG A 110 36.04 31.12 1.88
C ARG A 110 34.57 30.73 2.01
N VAL A 111 34.19 30.15 3.14
CA VAL A 111 32.81 29.73 3.43
C VAL A 111 32.36 30.38 4.73
N ASP A 112 31.30 31.17 4.67
CA ASP A 112 30.73 31.87 5.83
C ASP A 112 29.32 31.33 6.11
N PHE A 113 29.10 30.88 7.35
CA PHE A 113 27.78 30.56 7.88
C PHE A 113 27.26 31.78 8.62
N GLU A 114 26.11 32.31 8.22
CA GLU A 114 25.51 33.50 8.81
C GLU A 114 24.11 33.18 9.34
N ASN A 115 23.97 33.14 10.67
CA ASN A 115 22.71 32.97 11.39
C ASN A 115 21.90 31.75 10.90
N VAL A 116 22.59 30.66 10.57
CA VAL A 116 21.99 29.50 9.92
C VAL A 116 21.09 28.78 10.90
N THR A 117 19.83 28.59 10.49
CA THR A 117 18.81 27.84 11.21
C THR A 117 18.29 26.72 10.32
N PHE A 118 18.31 25.50 10.82
CA PHE A 118 17.96 24.32 10.03
C PHE A 118 17.20 23.26 10.84
N THR A 119 16.18 22.70 10.20
CA THR A 119 15.33 21.62 10.71
C THR A 119 15.09 20.62 9.59
N TYR A 120 15.30 19.33 9.86
CA TYR A 120 14.97 18.29 8.90
C TYR A 120 13.45 18.19 8.72
N ARG A 121 12.98 18.13 7.46
CA ARG A 121 11.54 17.97 7.15
C ARG A 121 10.92 16.71 7.78
N THR A 122 11.71 15.67 8.00
CA THR A 122 11.29 14.43 8.67
C THR A 122 11.07 14.59 10.18
N ARG A 123 11.59 15.66 10.80
CA ARG A 123 11.48 15.96 12.24
C ARG A 123 11.25 17.47 12.46
N PRO A 124 10.06 17.99 12.10
CA PRO A 124 9.80 19.44 12.10
C PRO A 124 9.83 20.07 13.49
N HIS A 125 9.63 19.28 14.55
CA HIS A 125 9.63 19.76 15.94
C HIS A 125 11.03 19.78 16.59
N THR A 126 12.07 19.34 15.89
CA THR A 126 13.43 19.28 16.43
C THR A 126 14.37 20.12 15.56
N GLN A 127 14.62 21.34 16.01
CA GLN A 127 15.56 22.24 15.34
C GLN A 127 17.01 21.78 15.62
N VAL A 128 17.75 21.50 14.55
CA VAL A 128 19.10 20.93 14.61
C VAL A 128 20.17 22.01 14.65
N LEU A 129 20.02 23.07 13.85
CA LEU A 129 20.88 24.25 13.89
C LEU A 129 20.07 25.46 14.38
N GLN A 130 20.57 26.15 15.39
CA GLN A 130 19.91 27.29 16.02
C GLN A 130 20.84 28.50 15.95
N ASN A 131 20.60 29.37 14.97
CA ASN A 131 21.34 30.62 14.79
C ASN A 131 22.88 30.44 14.82
N VAL A 132 23.39 29.51 14.01
CA VAL A 132 24.81 29.16 13.98
C VAL A 132 25.56 30.07 13.01
N SER A 133 26.61 30.72 13.50
CA SER A 133 27.46 31.62 12.70
C SER A 133 28.95 31.31 12.90
N PHE A 134 29.67 31.02 11.83
CA PHE A 134 31.12 30.82 11.84
C PHE A 134 31.72 30.94 10.43
N SER A 135 33.02 31.24 10.37
CA SER A 135 33.74 31.44 9.11
C SER A 135 34.85 30.40 8.93
N LEU A 136 34.96 29.86 7.72
CA LEU A 136 35.99 28.93 7.29
C LEU A 136 36.97 29.66 6.36
N SER A 137 38.23 29.76 6.77
CA SER A 137 39.27 30.39 5.98
C SER A 137 39.87 29.43 4.94
N PRO A 138 40.23 29.92 3.75
CA PRO A 138 40.90 29.10 2.73
C PRO A 138 42.19 28.46 3.26
N GLY A 139 42.43 27.20 2.89
CA GLY A 139 43.67 26.47 3.23
C GLY A 139 43.83 26.07 4.70
N LYS A 140 42.81 26.29 5.55
CA LYS A 140 42.83 25.87 6.96
C LYS A 140 41.90 24.68 7.20
N VAL A 141 42.30 23.81 8.13
CA VAL A 141 41.45 22.72 8.61
C VAL A 141 40.68 23.20 9.84
N THR A 142 39.35 23.21 9.76
CA THR A 142 38.47 23.52 10.90
C THR A 142 37.80 22.23 11.38
N ALA A 143 37.90 21.96 12.67
CA ALA A 143 37.25 20.82 13.30
C ALA A 143 35.98 21.26 14.04
N LEU A 144 34.84 20.63 13.72
CA LEU A 144 33.58 20.83 14.43
C LEU A 144 33.39 19.72 15.47
N VAL A 145 33.50 20.06 16.75
CA VAL A 145 33.41 19.12 17.87
C VAL A 145 32.16 19.38 18.71
N GLY A 146 31.58 18.32 19.27
CA GLY A 146 30.40 18.45 20.13
C GLY A 146 29.69 17.11 20.40
N PRO A 147 28.77 17.07 21.38
CA PRO A 147 28.03 15.87 21.78
C PRO A 147 27.21 15.24 20.63
N SER A 148 26.85 13.96 20.74
CA SER A 148 25.98 13.31 19.73
C SER A 148 24.66 14.08 19.57
N GLY A 149 24.20 14.23 18.32
CA GLY A 149 22.98 15.00 18.01
C GLY A 149 23.13 16.52 17.93
N SER A 150 24.32 17.09 18.15
CA SER A 150 24.55 18.55 18.11
C SER A 150 24.57 19.17 16.70
N GLY A 151 24.09 18.48 15.66
CA GLY A 151 24.02 19.02 14.30
C GLY A 151 25.32 19.04 13.50
N LYS A 152 26.41 18.43 13.98
CA LYS A 152 27.73 18.45 13.29
C LYS A 152 27.66 17.95 11.85
N SER A 153 27.05 16.79 11.64
CA SER A 153 26.86 16.18 10.32
C SER A 153 25.85 16.93 9.44
N SER A 154 25.12 17.90 9.99
CA SER A 154 24.20 18.75 9.24
C SER A 154 24.87 20.01 8.69
N CYS A 155 26.04 20.38 9.22
CA CYS A 155 26.86 21.48 8.71
C CYS A 155 27.80 21.05 7.56
N VAL A 156 27.91 19.74 7.29
CA VAL A 156 28.73 19.13 6.25
C VAL A 156 27.81 18.58 5.17
#